data_AF-A0AA38GCF8-F1
#
_entry.id   AF-A0AA38GCF8-F1
#
_cell.length_a   1.000
_cell.length_b   1.000
_cell.length_c   1.000
_cell.angle_alpha   90.00
_cell.angle_beta   90.00
_cell.angle_gamma   90.00
#
_symmetry.space_group_name_H-M   'P 1'
#
loop_
_entity.id
_entity.type
_entity.pdbx_description
1 polymer ?
#
loop_
_entity_poly.entity_id
_entity_poly.type
_entity_poly.pdbx_seq_one_letter_code
_entity_poly.pdbx_strand_id
1 'polypeptide(L)'
;TRKVLDSADEWVCTYHEPLKIKKVNIGSGEEPKEAIIRDYWSEKEVSKIIDILHEFEDLFPRGYHELKGIHHSLGEMRIKLKEGVRPVQKRPYRMNPNLRVKVKEEIDKMIAS
;
A
#
# COMPACT_ATOMS: atom_id res chain seq x y z
N THR A 1 1.22 21.39 33.75
CA THR A 1 1.89 20.11 33.44
C THR A 1 0.87 19.15 32.86
N ARG A 2 0.63 19.21 31.55
CA ARG A 2 -0.29 18.28 30.86
C ARG A 2 0.46 16.96 30.69
N LYS A 3 -0.01 15.90 31.35
CA LYS A 3 0.43 14.54 31.07
C LYS A 3 0.03 14.24 29.62
N VAL A 4 1.03 14.10 28.76
CA VAL A 4 0.86 13.51 27.44
C VAL A 4 0.58 12.04 27.72
N LEU A 5 -0.62 11.58 27.38
CA LEU A 5 -0.93 10.16 27.30
C LEU A 5 -0.12 9.62 26.12
N ASP A 6 1.06 9.09 26.41
CA ASP A 6 1.72 8.12 25.55
C ASP A 6 0.89 6.83 25.61
N SER A 7 -0.14 6.74 24.78
CA SER A 7 -0.81 5.47 24.44
C SER A 7 -1.21 5.55 22.97
N ALA A 8 -0.20 5.49 22.11
CA ALA A 8 -0.37 5.36 20.67
C ALA A 8 -0.35 3.89 20.24
N ASP A 9 -0.62 2.96 21.16
CA ASP A 9 -0.66 1.51 20.92
C ASP A 9 -2.05 0.89 21.12
N GLU A 10 -3.08 1.69 21.41
CA GLU A 10 -4.47 1.20 21.60
C GLU A 10 -5.32 1.34 20.34
N TRP A 11 -4.92 0.61 19.29
CA TRP A 11 -5.86 0.01 18.33
C TRP A 11 -5.45 -1.44 18.09
N VAL A 12 -5.35 -2.23 19.16
CA VAL A 12 -5.31 -3.68 19.04
C VAL A 12 -6.72 -4.12 18.66
N CYS A 13 -6.87 -4.62 17.43
CA CYS A 13 -8.10 -5.27 16.99
C CYS A 13 -8.45 -6.37 18.01
N THR A 14 -9.55 -6.20 18.73
CA THR A 14 -10.05 -7.11 19.74
C THR A 14 -10.21 -8.52 19.19
N TYR A 15 -9.60 -9.49 19.89
CA TYR A 15 -9.73 -10.95 19.79
C TYR A 15 -10.76 -11.47 18.78
N HIS A 16 -10.35 -11.57 17.52
CA HIS A 16 -10.85 -12.63 16.66
C HIS A 16 -9.98 -13.86 16.93
N GLU A 17 -10.57 -15.07 17.00
CA GLU A 17 -9.80 -16.32 16.98
C GLU A 17 -8.70 -16.25 15.91
N PRO A 18 -7.51 -16.83 16.15
CA PRO A 18 -6.44 -16.84 15.16
C PRO A 18 -6.99 -17.46 13.88
N LEU A 19 -7.23 -16.62 12.87
CA LEU A 19 -7.81 -17.03 11.61
C LEU A 19 -6.86 -18.03 10.97
N LYS A 20 -7.35 -19.25 10.73
CA LYS A 20 -6.58 -20.26 10.02
C LYS A 20 -6.26 -19.72 8.62
N ILE A 21 -4.97 -19.67 8.31
CA ILE A 21 -4.44 -19.07 7.10
C ILE A 21 -3.55 -20.07 6.36
N LYS A 22 -3.59 -20.01 5.04
CA LYS A 22 -2.72 -20.76 4.14
C LYS A 22 -1.82 -19.77 3.41
N LYS A 23 -0.52 -19.95 3.56
CA LYS A 23 0.49 -19.19 2.81
C LYS A 23 0.75 -19.88 1.49
N VAL A 24 0.79 -19.11 0.40
CA VAL A 24 1.04 -19.60 -0.95
C VAL A 24 2.09 -18.70 -1.58
N ASN A 25 3.09 -19.31 -2.21
CA ASN A 25 4.03 -18.57 -3.03
C ASN A 25 3.45 -18.44 -4.45
N ILE A 26 3.19 -17.20 -4.87
CA ILE A 26 2.72 -16.87 -6.21
C ILE A 26 3.89 -16.73 -7.18
N GLY A 27 5.06 -16.33 -6.68
CA GLY A 27 6.23 -15.99 -7.48
C GLY A 27 7.06 -17.19 -7.93
N SER A 28 8.09 -16.89 -8.72
CA SER A 28 9.12 -17.86 -9.13
C SER A 28 9.94 -18.36 -7.93
N GLY A 29 10.56 -19.53 -8.06
CA GLY A 29 11.43 -20.11 -7.02
C GLY A 29 12.63 -19.22 -6.66
N GLU A 30 13.10 -18.39 -7.60
CA GLU A 30 14.17 -17.42 -7.37
C GLU A 30 13.65 -16.10 -6.75
N GLU A 31 12.36 -15.81 -6.93
CA GLU A 31 11.71 -14.57 -6.53
C GLU A 31 10.36 -14.83 -5.83
N PRO A 32 10.37 -15.28 -4.57
CA PRO A 32 9.15 -15.67 -3.89
C PRO A 32 8.24 -14.46 -3.61
N LYS A 33 6.94 -14.63 -3.86
CA LYS A 33 5.86 -13.68 -3.54
C LYS A 33 4.83 -14.38 -2.65
N GLU A 34 4.85 -14.09 -1.35
CA GLU A 34 3.90 -14.71 -0.42
C GLU A 34 2.53 -14.04 -0.47
N ALA A 35 1.49 -14.81 -0.77
CA ALA A 35 0.10 -14.45 -0.52
C ALA A 35 -0.50 -15.26 0.61
N ILE A 36 -1.42 -14.61 1.32
CA ILE A 36 -2.13 -15.18 2.46
C ILE A 36 -3.58 -15.39 2.07
N ILE A 37 -3.98 -16.65 1.96
CA ILE A 37 -5.37 -17.05 1.72
C ILE A 37 -5.94 -17.48 3.07
N ARG A 38 -7.17 -17.06 3.36
CA ARG A 38 -7.86 -17.52 4.57
C ARG A 38 -8.47 -18.89 4.32
N ASP A 39 -8.43 -19.74 5.35
CA ASP A 39 -8.80 -21.16 5.28
C ASP A 39 -10.29 -21.41 5.58
N TYR A 40 -11.17 -20.47 5.23
CA TYR A 40 -12.62 -20.65 5.33
C TYR A 40 -13.26 -21.26 4.08
N TRP A 41 -12.47 -21.39 3.01
CA TRP A 41 -12.92 -21.95 1.74
C TRP A 41 -12.66 -23.46 1.68
N SER A 42 -13.45 -24.17 0.88
CA SER A 42 -13.17 -25.57 0.55
C SER A 42 -11.84 -25.70 -0.23
N GLU A 43 -11.18 -26.86 -0.16
CA GLU A 43 -9.92 -27.09 -0.89
C GLU A 43 -10.03 -26.81 -2.40
N LYS A 44 -11.19 -27.06 -2.99
CA LYS A 44 -11.49 -26.77 -4.40
C LYS A 44 -11.51 -25.27 -4.68
N GLU A 45 -12.09 -24.48 -3.79
CA GLU A 45 -12.14 -23.02 -3.91
C GLU A 45 -10.77 -22.40 -3.66
N VAL A 46 -10.04 -22.89 -2.65
CA VAL A 46 -8.66 -22.46 -2.39
C VAL A 46 -7.79 -22.71 -3.62
N SER A 47 -7.92 -23.85 -4.28
CA SER A 47 -7.15 -24.16 -5.50
C SER A 47 -7.46 -23.17 -6.62
N LYS A 48 -8.74 -22.86 -6.87
CA LYS A 48 -9.13 -21.84 -7.85
C LYS A 48 -8.57 -20.45 -7.53
N ILE A 49 -8.54 -20.08 -6.25
CA ILE A 49 -7.96 -18.80 -5.82
C ILE A 49 -6.45 -18.78 -6.09
N ILE A 50 -5.74 -19.88 -5.82
CA ILE A 50 -4.32 -20.02 -6.13
C ILE A 50 -4.07 -19.88 -7.63
N ASP A 51 -4.88 -20.52 -8.47
CA ASP A 51 -4.76 -20.42 -9.92
C ASP A 51 -4.91 -18.96 -10.41
N ILE A 52 -5.90 -18.23 -9.89
CA ILE A 52 -6.11 -16.80 -10.20
C ILE A 52 -4.93 -15.95 -9.73
N LEU A 53 -4.41 -16.24 -8.53
CA LEU A 53 -3.27 -15.50 -7.99
C LEU A 53 -2.03 -15.67 -8.87
N HIS A 54 -1.78 -16.88 -9.40
CA HIS A 54 -0.71 -17.12 -10.37
C HIS A 54 -0.98 -16.49 -11.74
N GLU A 55 -2.22 -16.48 -12.22
CA GLU A 55 -2.59 -15.84 -13.50
C GLU A 55 -2.29 -14.33 -13.49
N PHE A 56 -2.48 -13.67 -12.35
CA PHE A 56 -2.29 -12.23 -12.16
C PHE A 56 -1.07 -11.90 -11.29
N GLU A 57 -0.02 -12.73 -11.31
CA GLU A 57 1.20 -12.53 -10.51
C GLU A 57 1.83 -11.14 -10.73
N ASP A 58 1.72 -10.60 -11.95
CA ASP A 58 2.24 -9.31 -12.36
C ASP A 58 1.52 -8.12 -11.69
N LEU A 59 0.26 -8.30 -11.28
CA LEU A 59 -0.53 -7.29 -10.57
C LEU A 59 -0.22 -7.24 -9.07
N PHE A 60 0.46 -8.25 -8.52
CA PHE A 60 0.82 -8.33 -7.11
C PHE A 60 2.33 -8.09 -6.91
N PRO A 61 2.74 -6.86 -6.58
CA PRO A 61 4.13 -6.53 -6.34
C PRO A 61 4.58 -6.91 -4.92
N ARG A 62 5.88 -7.20 -4.76
CA ARG A 62 6.52 -7.44 -3.45
C ARG A 62 6.60 -6.18 -2.60
N GLY A 63 6.66 -5.03 -3.23
CA GLY A 63 6.78 -3.73 -2.59
C GLY A 63 6.49 -2.59 -3.54
N TYR A 64 6.58 -1.36 -3.04
CA TYR A 64 6.19 -0.16 -3.77
C TYR A 64 6.91 0.02 -5.12
N HIS A 65 8.18 -0.38 -5.22
CA HIS A 65 8.97 -0.25 -6.46
C HIS A 65 8.47 -1.14 -7.61
N GLU A 66 7.75 -2.22 -7.32
CA GLU A 66 7.22 -3.14 -8.32
C GLU A 66 5.78 -2.79 -8.73
N LEU A 67 5.10 -1.86 -8.03
CA LEU A 67 3.77 -1.39 -8.40
C LEU A 67 3.85 -0.65 -9.75
N LYS A 68 3.52 -1.35 -10.83
CA LYS A 68 3.21 -0.71 -12.11
C LYS A 68 1.89 0.03 -11.94
N GLY A 69 1.96 1.35 -11.84
CA GLY A 69 0.77 2.20 -11.86
C GLY A 69 -0.08 1.97 -13.11
N ILE A 70 -1.31 2.48 -13.09
CA ILE A 70 -2.19 2.43 -14.26
C ILE A 70 -1.47 3.13 -15.42
N HIS A 71 -1.33 2.44 -16.56
CA HIS A 71 -0.70 3.00 -17.75
C HIS A 71 -1.43 4.29 -18.17
N HIS A 72 -0.69 5.33 -18.54
CA HIS A 72 -1.24 6.64 -18.87
C HIS A 72 -2.35 6.59 -19.95
N SER A 73 -2.27 5.62 -20.88
CA SER A 73 -3.31 5.43 -21.91
C SER A 73 -4.64 4.87 -21.38
N LEU A 74 -4.64 4.22 -20.21
CA LEU A 74 -5.84 3.58 -19.64
C LEU A 74 -6.69 4.55 -18.82
N GLY A 75 -6.11 5.65 -18.34
CA GLY A 75 -6.86 6.63 -17.57
C GLY A 75 -6.01 7.80 -17.10
N GLU A 76 -6.04 8.90 -17.84
CA GLU A 76 -5.58 10.18 -17.31
C GLU A 76 -6.67 10.78 -16.42
N MET A 77 -6.41 10.91 -15.12
CA MET A 77 -7.29 11.69 -14.25
C MET A 77 -7.14 13.18 -14.55
N ARG A 78 -8.19 13.80 -15.09
CA ARG A 78 -8.22 15.24 -15.35
C ARG A 78 -9.01 15.97 -14.26
N ILE A 79 -8.31 16.79 -13.47
CA ILE A 79 -8.95 17.70 -12.51
C ILE A 79 -9.36 18.97 -13.26
N LYS A 80 -10.63 19.07 -13.65
CA LYS A 80 -11.15 20.26 -14.33
C LYS A 80 -11.26 21.43 -13.34
N LEU A 81 -10.64 22.56 -13.70
CA LEU A 81 -10.79 23.81 -12.95
C LEU A 81 -12.02 24.58 -13.45
N LYS A 82 -12.58 25.42 -12.58
CA LYS A 82 -13.60 26.39 -13.01
C LYS A 82 -12.95 27.43 -13.92
N GLU A 83 -13.73 27.92 -14.88
CA GLU A 83 -13.29 28.95 -15.81
C GLU A 83 -12.89 30.24 -15.07
N GLY A 84 -11.83 30.91 -15.54
CA GLY A 84 -11.32 32.15 -14.95
C GLY A 84 -10.53 32.00 -13.64
N VAL A 85 -10.31 30.79 -13.13
CA VAL A 85 -9.53 30.57 -11.91
C VAL A 85 -8.02 30.67 -12.19
N ARG A 86 -7.32 31.47 -11.38
CA ARG A 86 -5.86 31.64 -11.45
C ARG A 86 -5.16 30.72 -10.43
N PRO A 87 -3.95 30.21 -10.74
CA PRO A 87 -3.17 29.42 -9.80
C PRO A 87 -2.79 30.27 -8.58
N VAL A 88 -2.82 29.66 -7.39
CA VAL A 88 -2.47 30.30 -6.12
C VAL A 88 -1.22 29.65 -5.56
N GLN A 89 -0.14 30.41 -5.45
CA GLN A 89 1.07 29.97 -4.76
C GLN A 89 0.88 30.10 -3.25
N LYS A 90 0.83 28.96 -2.54
CA LYS A 90 0.78 28.95 -1.06
C LYS A 90 2.19 28.95 -0.48
N ARG A 91 2.39 29.71 0.59
CA ARG A 91 3.65 29.69 1.36
C ARG A 91 3.77 28.34 2.10
N PRO A 92 4.94 27.68 2.09
CA PRO A 92 5.17 26.49 2.89
C PRO A 92 5.01 26.77 4.38
N TYR A 93 4.31 25.90 5.10
CA TYR A 93 4.26 25.96 6.56
C TYR A 93 5.61 25.57 7.17
N ARG A 94 5.91 26.10 8.36
CA ARG A 94 7.09 25.70 9.14
C ARG A 94 6.89 24.28 9.66
N MET A 95 7.76 23.36 9.23
CA MET A 95 7.77 21.97 9.69
C MET A 95 8.75 21.78 10.85
N ASN A 96 8.43 20.88 11.77
CA ASN A 96 9.36 20.44 12.82
C ASN A 96 10.64 19.87 12.18
N PRO A 97 11.85 20.33 12.57
CA PRO A 97 13.11 19.85 12.00
C PRO A 97 13.27 18.32 12.03
N ASN A 98 12.80 17.64 13.09
CA ASN A 98 12.90 16.18 13.21
C ASN A 98 12.02 15.45 12.17
N LEU A 99 10.86 16.02 11.84
CA LEU A 99 9.99 15.46 10.80
C LEU A 99 10.50 15.77 9.40
N ARG A 100 11.14 16.94 9.22
CA ARG A 100 11.67 17.36 7.92
C ARG A 100 12.71 16.38 7.36
N VAL A 101 13.52 15.77 8.23
CA VAL A 101 14.50 14.75 7.81
C VAL A 101 13.79 13.51 7.27
N LYS A 102 12.83 12.96 8.01
CA LYS A 102 12.05 11.79 7.59
C LYS A 102 11.25 12.04 6.31
N VAL A 103 10.63 13.21 6.19
CA VAL A 103 9.88 13.60 4.99
C VAL A 103 10.81 13.70 3.78
N LYS A 104 12.02 14.23 3.96
CA LYS A 104 13.00 14.30 2.88
C LYS A 104 13.39 12.89 2.40
N GLU A 105 13.73 12.00 3.33
CA GLU A 105 14.07 10.61 3.00
C GLU A 105 12.95 9.91 2.21
N GLU A 106 11.70 10.13 2.60
CA GLU A 106 10.55 9.53 1.92
C GLU A 106 10.31 10.14 0.53
N ILE A 107 10.47 11.46 0.37
CA ILE A 107 10.41 12.13 -0.93
C ILE A 107 11.51 11.61 -1.86
N ASP A 108 12.74 11.46 -1.34
CA ASP A 108 13.87 10.96 -2.13
C ASP A 108 13.59 9.52 -2.62
N LYS A 109 12.94 8.68 -1.80
CA LYS A 109 12.47 7.35 -2.24
C LYS A 109 11.41 7.41 -3.33
N MET A 110 10.45 8.33 -3.24
CA MET A 110 9.40 8.51 -4.25
C MET A 110 9.92 9.05 -5.59
N ILE A 111 11.03 9.79 -5.58
CA ILE A 111 11.65 10.29 -6.81
C ILE A 111 12.56 9.23 -7.44
N ALA A 112 13.18 8.38 -6.62
CA ALA A 112 14.06 7.31 -7.08
C ALA A 112 13.29 6.07 -7.61
N SER A 113 11.97 5.98 -7.34
CA SER A 113 11.06 4.95 -7.88
C SER A 113 10.56 5.31 -9.28
#